data_AF-S7NKT2-F1
#
_entry.id   AF-S7NKT2-F1
#
_cell.length_a   1.000
_cell.length_b   1.000
_cell.length_c   1.000
_cell.angle_alpha   90.00
_cell.angle_beta   90.00
_cell.angle_gamma   90.00
#
_symmetry.space_group_name_H-M   'P 1'
#
loop_
_entity.id
_entity.type
_entity.pdbx_description
1 polymer ?
#
loop_
_entity_poly.entity_id
_entity_poly.type
_entity_poly.pdbx_seq_one_letter_code
_entity_poly.pdbx_strand_id
1 'polypeptide(L)'
;MARRLATFIRDAWAKEPVLVASWAIGSLSLLLPFVSPFTKYAVMINKVTPYNYPVPVRDDGNMPDMPSHPQDPQGQSLEWLKKL
;
A
#
# COMPACT_ATOMS: atom_id res chain seq x y z
N MET A 1 -2.86 -33.98 -16.43
CA MET A 1 -2.08 -32.73 -16.62
C MET A 1 -1.40 -32.28 -15.32
N ALA A 2 -2.12 -32.09 -14.22
CA ALA A 2 -1.57 -31.66 -12.92
C ALA A 2 -0.38 -32.51 -12.40
N ARG A 3 -0.44 -33.85 -12.51
CA ARG A 3 0.66 -34.75 -12.12
C ARG A 3 1.96 -34.51 -12.89
N ARG A 4 1.86 -34.17 -14.18
CA ARG A 4 3.03 -33.87 -15.04
C ARG A 4 3.67 -32.52 -14.66
N LEU A 5 2.84 -31.53 -14.31
CA LEU A 5 3.33 -30.24 -13.85
C LEU A 5 4.03 -30.35 -12.48
N ALA A 6 3.44 -31.07 -11.53
CA ALA A 6 4.03 -31.26 -10.20
C ALA A 6 5.39 -31.99 -10.26
N THR A 7 5.52 -33.00 -11.13
CA THR A 7 6.79 -33.70 -11.35
C THR A 7 7.84 -32.78 -11.96
N PHE A 8 7.48 -31.97 -12.97
CA PHE A 8 8.38 -30.96 -13.54
C PHE A 8 8.87 -29.95 -12.49
N ILE A 9 7.98 -29.38 -11.67
CA ILE A 9 8.36 -28.40 -10.63
C ILE A 9 9.32 -29.03 -9.62
N ARG A 10 9.07 -30.28 -9.21
CA ARG A 10 9.96 -31.01 -8.28
C ARG A 10 11.35 -31.23 -8.87
N ASP A 11 11.43 -31.63 -10.14
CA ASP A 11 12.70 -31.85 -10.83
C ASP A 11 13.46 -30.55 -11.06
N ALA A 12 12.76 -29.48 -11.45
CA ALA A 12 13.33 -28.14 -11.61
C ALA A 12 13.89 -27.60 -10.28
N TRP A 13 13.18 -27.82 -9.17
CA TRP A 13 13.68 -27.45 -7.84
C TRP A 13 14.92 -28.24 -7.44
N ALA A 14 15.00 -29.53 -7.78
CA ALA A 14 16.15 -30.36 -7.47
C ALA A 14 17.40 -30.00 -8.28
N LYS A 15 17.24 -29.52 -9.52
CA LYS A 15 18.34 -29.21 -10.44
C LYS A 15 18.76 -27.74 -10.41
N GLU A 16 17.81 -26.83 -10.39
CA GLU A 16 18.04 -25.39 -10.52
C GLU A 16 17.26 -24.60 -9.46
N PRO A 17 17.50 -24.87 -8.16
CA PRO A 17 16.70 -24.28 -7.07
C PRO A 17 16.74 -22.75 -7.06
N VAL A 18 17.87 -22.16 -7.45
CA VAL A 18 18.03 -20.69 -7.50
C VAL A 18 17.09 -20.07 -8.53
N LEU A 19 16.97 -20.69 -9.72
CA LEU A 19 16.09 -20.18 -10.77
C LEU A 19 14.62 -20.34 -10.38
N VAL A 20 14.24 -21.49 -9.82
CA VAL A 20 12.85 -21.70 -9.37
C VAL A 20 12.48 -20.73 -8.25
N ALA A 21 13.36 -20.52 -7.27
CA ALA A 21 13.13 -19.55 -6.20
C ALA A 21 13.03 -18.11 -6.75
N SER A 22 13.89 -17.72 -7.70
CA SER A 22 13.85 -16.38 -8.30
C SER A 22 12.52 -16.10 -9.00
N TRP A 23 12.00 -17.07 -9.77
CA TRP A 23 10.71 -16.97 -10.43
C TRP A 23 9.55 -16.94 -9.44
N ALA A 24 9.60 -17.77 -8.39
CA ALA A 24 8.59 -17.76 -7.33
C ALA A 24 8.53 -16.41 -6.62
N ILE A 25 9.67 -15.86 -6.21
CA ILE A 25 9.76 -14.56 -5.54
C ILE A 25 9.33 -13.43 -6.47
N GLY A 26 9.81 -13.42 -7.72
CA GLY A 26 9.46 -12.38 -8.69
C GLY A 26 7.97 -12.35 -9.03
N SER A 27 7.37 -13.53 -9.27
CA SER A 27 5.93 -13.64 -9.53
C SER A 27 5.10 -13.22 -8.31
N LEU A 28 5.51 -13.64 -7.11
CA LEU A 28 4.83 -13.25 -5.88
C LEU A 28 4.92 -11.73 -5.65
N SER A 29 6.08 -11.12 -5.87
CA SER A 29 6.27 -9.67 -5.74
C SER A 29 5.42 -8.87 -6.73
N LEU A 30 5.19 -9.40 -7.94
CA LEU A 30 4.33 -8.75 -8.94
C LEU A 30 2.85 -8.82 -8.54
N LEU A 31 2.40 -9.95 -7.98
CA LEU A 31 0.98 -10.19 -7.73
C LEU A 31 0.51 -9.70 -6.35
N LEU A 32 1.35 -9.81 -5.31
CA LEU A 32 1.00 -9.46 -3.94
C LEU A 32 0.42 -8.04 -3.77
N PRO A 33 0.96 -6.98 -4.40
CA PRO A 33 0.44 -5.63 -4.23
C PRO A 33 -1.03 -5.47 -4.63
N PHE A 34 -1.50 -6.25 -5.61
CA PHE A 34 -2.89 -6.20 -6.10
C PHE A 34 -3.87 -6.94 -5.19
N VAL A 35 -3.40 -7.93 -4.44
CA VAL A 35 -4.23 -8.74 -3.54
C VAL A 35 -4.17 -8.22 -2.10
N SER A 36 -3.08 -7.54 -1.73
CA SER A 36 -2.88 -7.05 -0.37
C SER A 36 -3.83 -5.89 -0.02
N PRO A 37 -4.62 -6.00 1.06
CA PRO A 37 -5.44 -4.87 1.53
C PRO A 37 -4.58 -3.73 2.10
N PHE A 38 -3.31 -3.99 2.41
CA PHE A 38 -2.42 -3.02 3.04
C PHE A 38 -1.75 -2.05 2.07
N THR A 39 -1.73 -2.34 0.77
CA THR A 39 -1.14 -1.45 -0.26
C THR A 39 -1.76 -0.05 -0.23
N LYS A 40 -3.06 0.06 0.11
CA LYS A 40 -3.76 1.34 0.26
C LYS A 40 -3.13 2.22 1.36
N TYR A 41 -2.75 1.64 2.50
CA TYR A 41 -2.23 2.39 3.63
C TYR A 41 -0.85 3.00 3.33
N ALA A 42 0.00 2.31 2.56
CA ALA A 42 1.26 2.88 2.11
C ALA A 42 1.05 4.18 1.29
N VAL A 43 0.06 4.19 0.38
CA VAL A 43 -0.30 5.40 -0.38
C VAL A 43 -0.89 6.48 0.53
N MET A 44 -1.75 6.12 1.48
CA MET A 44 -2.34 7.07 2.41
C MET A 44 -1.29 7.75 3.29
N ILE A 45 -0.32 6.99 3.83
CA ILE A 45 0.79 7.52 4.65
C ILE A 45 1.61 8.55 3.87
N ASN A 46 1.97 8.24 2.63
CA ASN A 46 2.73 9.17 1.79
C ASN A 46 1.97 10.48 1.51
N LYS A 47 0.64 10.41 1.34
CA LYS A 47 -0.19 11.61 1.10
C LYS A 47 -0.32 12.52 2.32
N VAL A 48 -0.40 11.94 3.52
CA VAL A 48 -0.61 12.71 4.75
C VAL A 48 0.70 13.24 5.35
N THR A 49 1.85 12.86 4.80
CA THR A 49 3.17 13.34 5.26
C THR A 49 3.42 14.75 4.71
N PRO A 50 3.45 15.79 5.57
CA PRO A 50 3.55 17.17 5.11
C PRO A 50 5.02 17.55 4.89
N TYR A 51 5.51 17.39 3.65
CA TYR A 51 6.85 17.88 3.27
C TYR A 51 6.90 19.39 3.06
N ASN A 52 5.76 19.99 2.70
CA ASN A 52 5.61 21.43 2.52
C ASN A 52 4.71 21.98 3.63
N TYR A 53 4.91 23.26 3.96
CA TYR A 53 4.02 23.95 4.89
C TYR A 53 2.61 24.09 4.30
N PRO A 54 1.55 23.65 4.99
CA PRO A 54 0.18 23.78 4.51
C PRO A 54 -0.29 25.23 4.66
N VAL A 55 -0.35 25.96 3.54
CA VAL A 55 -0.78 27.36 3.53
C VAL A 55 -2.30 27.45 3.76
N PRO A 56 -2.77 28.20 4.77
CA PRO A 56 -4.20 28.38 5.02
C PRO A 56 -4.91 29.04 3.84
N VAL A 57 -6.16 28.61 3.59
CA VAL A 57 -7.03 29.20 2.57
C VAL A 57 -7.70 30.46 3.15
N ARG A 58 -7.94 31.46 2.29
CA ARG A 58 -8.71 32.63 2.69
C ARG A 58 -10.19 32.27 2.77
N ASP A 59 -10.79 32.50 3.92
CA ASP A 59 -12.22 32.27 4.15
C ASP A 59 -13.09 33.22 3.30
N ASP A 60 -14.03 32.66 2.55
CA ASP A 60 -15.04 33.38 1.75
C ASP A 60 -16.43 33.41 2.42
N GLY A 61 -16.56 32.82 3.61
CA GLY A 61 -17.78 32.73 4.39
C GLY A 61 -18.63 31.48 4.10
N ASN A 62 -18.21 30.59 3.20
CA ASN A 62 -18.96 29.38 2.84
C ASN A 62 -18.05 28.15 2.61
N MET A 63 -17.19 27.85 3.59
CA MET A 63 -16.29 26.68 3.55
C MET A 63 -16.58 25.69 4.70
N PRO A 64 -17.71 24.96 4.70
CA PRO A 64 -18.09 24.08 5.82
C PRO A 64 -17.14 22.91 6.07
N ASP A 65 -16.41 22.48 5.02
CA ASP A 65 -15.46 21.36 5.10
C ASP A 65 -14.05 21.78 5.58
N MET A 66 -13.76 23.09 5.63
CA MET A 66 -12.45 23.57 6.06
C MET A 66 -12.41 23.81 7.57
N PRO A 67 -11.42 23.24 8.29
CA PRO A 67 -11.22 23.53 9.70
C PRO A 67 -10.63 24.94 9.89
N SER A 68 -11.12 25.68 10.87
CA SER A 68 -10.57 26.98 11.28
C SER A 68 -9.37 26.82 12.21
N HIS A 69 -9.28 25.67 12.89
CA HIS A 69 -8.23 25.32 13.83
C HIS A 69 -7.78 23.85 13.65
N PRO A 70 -6.51 23.50 13.91
CA PRO A 70 -6.01 22.12 13.72
C PRO A 70 -6.71 21.02 14.53
N GLN A 71 -7.44 21.39 15.60
CA GLN A 71 -8.17 20.45 16.45
C GLN A 71 -9.65 20.32 16.08
N ASP A 72 -10.11 21.07 15.09
CA ASP A 72 -11.50 21.02 14.66
C ASP A 72 -11.80 19.66 13.98
N PRO A 73 -12.98 19.07 14.24
CA PRO A 73 -13.31 17.72 13.76
C PRO A 73 -13.43 17.59 12.23
N GLN A 74 -13.52 18.70 11.51
CA GLN A 74 -13.64 18.77 10.05
C GLN A 74 -12.34 18.35 9.33
N GLY A 75 -11.19 18.49 9.99
CA GLY A 75 -9.90 18.12 9.43
C GLY A 75 -9.74 16.61 9.21
N GLN A 76 -8.87 16.24 8.27
CA GLN A 76 -8.57 14.83 8.02
C GLN A 76 -7.81 14.22 9.22
N SER A 77 -8.52 13.41 10.01
CA SER A 77 -7.93 12.72 11.17
C SER A 77 -7.03 11.54 10.79
N LEU A 78 -5.93 11.40 11.53
CA LEU A 78 -4.96 10.30 11.39
C LEU A 78 -5.15 9.18 12.45
N GLU A 79 -6.33 9.08 13.08
CA GLU A 79 -6.61 8.02 14.05
C GLU A 79 -6.46 6.61 13.47
N TRP A 80 -6.73 6.43 12.17
CA TRP A 80 -6.50 5.15 11.48
C TRP A 80 -5.01 4.78 11.45
N LEU A 81 -4.09 5.75 11.35
CA LEU A 81 -2.65 5.52 11.31
C LEU A 81 -2.11 5.18 12.69
N LYS A 82 -2.66 5.78 13.75
CA LYS A 82 -2.32 5.44 15.14
C LYS A 82 -2.73 4.02 15.54
N LYS A 83 -3.74 3.47 14.85
CA LYS A 83 -4.32 2.14 15.12
C LYS A 83 -3.82 1.06 14.16
N LEU A 84 -3.02 1.45 13.16
CA LEU A 84 -2.40 0.53 12.21
C LEU A 84 -1.30 -0.28 12.90
#